data_AF-X1SIN3-F1
#
_entry.id   AF-X1SIN3-F1
#
_cell.length_a   1.000
_cell.length_b   1.000
_cell.length_c   1.000
_cell.angle_alpha   90.00
_cell.angle_beta   90.00
_cell.angle_gamma   90.00
#
_symmetry.space_group_name_H-M   'P 1'
#
loop_
_entity.id
_entity.type
_entity.pdbx_description
1 polymer ?
#
loop_
_entity_poly.entity_id
_entity_poly.type
_entity_poly.pdbx_seq_one_letter_code
_entity_poly.pdbx_strand_id
1 'polypeptide(L)' 'MDEENKQPATQPQQICSIHIGFPVTSDEQAIEYKKKISAILADIPQVRIEFSLSAMPVRPLKPPQNV' A
#
# COMPACT_ATOMS: atom_id res chain seq x y z
N MET A 1 4.72 -7.31 -48.74
CA MET A 1 5.44 -6.20 -48.09
C MET A 1 4.92 -6.21 -46.68
N ASP A 2 5.52 -7.08 -45.89
CA ASP A 2 5.02 -7.55 -44.62
C ASP A 2 5.88 -6.91 -43.56
N GLU A 3 5.59 -5.66 -43.22
CA GLU A 3 6.42 -4.91 -42.30
C GLU A 3 5.61 -3.84 -41.58
N GLU A 4 4.93 -4.24 -40.49
CA GLU A 4 4.83 -3.38 -39.30
C GLU A 4 4.35 -4.20 -38.09
N ASN A 5 5.16 -5.15 -37.61
CA ASN A 5 5.01 -5.67 -36.25
C ASN A 5 5.72 -4.69 -35.29
N LYS A 6 5.08 -3.56 -35.02
CA LYS A 6 5.56 -2.61 -34.01
C LYS A 6 5.05 -3.07 -32.64
N GLN A 7 5.75 -4.02 -32.02
CA GLN A 7 5.60 -4.30 -30.60
C GLN A 7 5.88 -3.00 -29.83
N PRO A 8 4.91 -2.42 -29.11
CA PRO A 8 5.20 -1.28 -28.25
C PRO A 8 6.05 -1.80 -27.09
N ALA A 9 7.26 -1.26 -26.96
CA ALA A 9 8.16 -1.51 -25.85
C ALA A 9 7.40 -1.25 -24.53
N THR A 10 7.06 -2.32 -23.82
CA THR A 10 6.43 -2.26 -22.50
C THR A 10 7.48 -1.71 -21.54
N GLN A 11 7.46 -0.40 -21.32
CA GLN A 11 8.19 0.19 -20.20
C GLN A 11 7.74 -0.55 -18.93
N PRO A 12 8.67 -0.97 -18.05
CA PRO A 12 8.31 -1.66 -16.83
C PRO A 12 7.41 -0.73 -16.01
N GLN A 13 6.17 -1.17 -15.75
CA GLN A 13 5.24 -0.40 -14.94
C GLN A 13 5.83 -0.19 -13.56
N GLN A 14 5.98 1.07 -13.15
CA GLN A 14 6.43 1.40 -11.80
C GLN A 14 5.28 1.20 -10.82
N ILE A 15 5.55 0.48 -9.73
CA ILE A 15 4.59 0.22 -8.66
C ILE A 15 4.95 1.10 -7.46
N CYS A 16 3.99 1.87 -6.98
CA CYS A 16 4.11 2.59 -5.71
C CYS A 16 3.56 1.69 -4.58
N SER A 17 4.44 1.27 -3.67
CA SER A 17 4.08 0.44 -2.51
C SER A 17 4.18 1.26 -1.24
N ILE A 18 3.09 1.36 -0.48
CA ILE A 18 3.03 2.10 0.77
C ILE A 18 2.55 1.16 1.88
N HIS A 19 3.30 1.09 2.99
CA HIS A 19 2.90 0.35 4.18
C HIS A 19 2.63 1.32 5.32
N ILE A 20 1.38 1.43 5.74
CA ILE A 20 0.92 2.39 6.76
C ILE A 20 0.33 1.60 7.92
N GLY A 21 0.96 1.68 9.09
CA GLY A 21 0.44 1.13 10.33
C GLY A 21 0.05 2.24 11.30
N PHE A 22 -1.17 2.19 11.83
CA PHE A 22 -1.67 3.15 12.82
C PHE A 22 -2.55 2.42 13.84
N PRO A 23 -2.61 2.90 15.10
CA PRO A 23 -3.50 2.32 16.10
C PRO A 23 -4.95 2.60 15.71
N VAL A 24 -5.79 1.58 15.85
CA VAL A 24 -7.25 1.68 15.71
C VAL A 24 -7.90 1.36 17.05
N THR A 25 -9.00 2.03 17.36
CA THR A 25 -9.76 1.81 18.61
C THR A 25 -10.73 0.64 18.49
N SER A 26 -11.13 0.27 17.28
CA SER A 26 -12.08 -0.81 16.99
C SER A 26 -11.93 -1.32 15.54
N ASP A 27 -12.38 -2.55 15.30
CA ASP A 27 -12.42 -3.14 13.95
C ASP A 27 -13.27 -2.30 12.97
N GLU A 28 -14.36 -1.70 13.46
CA GLU A 28 -15.24 -0.83 12.68
C GLU A 28 -14.49 0.40 12.13
N GLN A 29 -13.66 1.02 12.97
CA GLN A 29 -12.83 2.15 12.56
C GLN A 29 -11.85 1.71 11.47
N ALA A 30 -11.25 0.53 11.61
CA ALA A 30 -10.30 0.01 10.64
C ALA A 30 -10.98 -0.27 9.28
N ILE A 31 -12.19 -0.82 9.29
CA ILE A 31 -13.00 -1.05 8.09
C ILE A 31 -13.39 0.27 7.42
N GLU A 32 -13.74 1.30 8.19
CA GLU A 32 -14.07 2.62 7.65
C GLU A 32 -12.87 3.22 6.90
N TYR A 33 -11.68 3.16 7.48
CA TYR A 33 -10.46 3.64 6.80
C TYR A 33 -10.15 2.84 5.55
N LYS A 34 -10.29 1.51 5.58
CA LYS A 34 -10.14 0.67 4.39
C LYS A 34 -11.05 1.17 3.27
N LYS A 35 -12.34 1.41 3.55
CA LYS A 35 -13.31 1.91 2.55
C LYS A 35 -12.91 3.27 2.00
N LYS A 36 -12.49 4.21 2.85
CA LYS A 36 -12.02 5.55 2.44
C LYS A 36 -10.80 5.45 1.52
N ILE A 37 -9.82 4.63 1.87
CA ILE A 37 -8.61 4.42 1.05
C ILE A 37 -8.98 3.76 -0.29
N SER A 38 -9.82 2.72 -0.27
CA SER A 38 -10.30 2.07 -1.50
C SER A 38 -11.05 3.04 -2.42
N ALA A 39 -11.85 3.95 -1.88
CA ALA A 39 -12.56 4.96 -2.67
C ALA A 39 -11.60 5.97 -3.31
N ILE A 40 -10.57 6.42 -2.60
CA ILE A 40 -9.55 7.33 -3.14
C ILE A 40 -8.75 6.68 -4.26
N LEU A 41 -8.47 5.38 -4.14
CA LEU A 41 -7.69 4.62 -5.11
C LEU A 41 -8.56 3.96 -6.22
N ALA A 42 -9.86 4.24 -6.25
CA ALA A 42 -10.80 3.60 -7.16
C ALA A 42 -10.51 3.87 -8.65
N ASP A 43 -9.90 5.01 -8.97
CA ASP A 43 -9.47 5.38 -10.33
C ASP A 43 -8.30 4.53 -10.86
N ILE A 44 -7.62 3.76 -10.00
CA ILE A 44 -6.48 2.94 -10.39
C ILE A 44 -6.89 1.47 -10.42
N PRO A 45 -7.25 0.89 -11.58
CA PRO A 45 -7.84 -0.45 -11.69
C PRO A 45 -6.89 -1.58 -11.25
N GLN A 46 -5.60 -1.29 -11.20
CA GLN A 46 -4.52 -2.21 -10.86
C GLN A 46 -4.05 -2.11 -9.41
N VAL A 47 -4.72 -1.29 -8.58
CA VAL A 47 -4.42 -1.20 -7.14
C VAL A 47 -4.81 -2.49 -6.44
N ARG A 48 -3.88 -3.00 -5.63
CA ARG A 48 -4.12 -4.09 -4.67
C ARG A 48 -3.93 -3.52 -3.28
N ILE A 49 -4.96 -3.63 -2.45
CA ILE A 49 -4.94 -3.17 -1.06
C ILE A 49 -4.83 -4.40 -0.17
N GLU A 50 -3.65 -4.62 0.40
CA GLU A 50 -3.49 -5.56 1.52
C GLU A 50 -3.88 -4.86 2.82
N PHE A 51 -4.87 -5.42 3.50
CA PHE A 51 -5.39 -4.90 4.76
C PHE A 51 -5.31 -6.02 5.80
N SER A 52 -4.59 -5.76 6.90
CA SER A 52 -4.47 -6.67 8.02
C SER A 52 -4.49 -5.91 9.35
N LEU A 53 -5.11 -6.51 10.36
CA LEU A 53 -5.00 -6.05 11.74
C LEU A 53 -3.91 -6.87 12.42
N SER A 54 -2.95 -6.18 13.04
CA SER A 54 -1.87 -6.81 13.79
C SER A 54 -1.69 -6.07 15.11
N ALA A 55 -1.24 -6.80 16.14
CA ALA A 55 -0.85 -6.17 17.39
C ALA A 55 0.29 -5.19 17.12
N MET A 56 0.17 -3.95 17.62
CA MET A 56 1.20 -2.94 17.42
C MET A 56 2.52 -3.49 18.00
N PRO A 57 3.59 -3.60 17.19
CA PRO A 57 4.86 -4.06 17.72
C PRO A 57 5.30 -3.06 18.79
N VAL A 58 5.47 -3.54 20.01
CA VAL A 58 6.15 -2.76 21.06
C VAL A 58 7.54 -2.52 20.55
N ARG A 59 7.80 -1.35 19.96
CA ARG A 59 9.17 -0.96 19.62
C ARG A 59 9.94 -1.00 20.94
N PRO A 60 10.98 -1.84 21.07
CA PRO A 60 11.88 -1.70 22.19
C PRO A 60 12.36 -0.27 22.16
N LEU A 61 12.04 0.51 23.19
CA LEU A 61 12.65 1.81 23.39
C LEU A 61 14.15 1.54 23.40
N LYS A 62 14.84 1.86 22.31
CA LYS A 62 16.30 1.76 22.29
C LYS A 62 16.75 2.63 23.47
N PRO A 63 17.40 2.06 24.51
CA PRO A 63 17.90 2.89 25.59
C PRO A 63 18.75 4.00 24.97
N PRO A 64 18.69 5.23 25.50
CA PRO A 64 19.43 6.35 24.94
C PRO A 64 20.88 5.90 24.74
N GLN A 65 21.33 5.88 23.49
CA GLN A 65 22.73 5.65 23.20
C GLN A 65 23.46 6.85 23.78
N ASN A 66 24.12 6.65 24.92
CA ASN A 66 25.09 7.61 25.46
C ASN A 66 26.13 7.85 24.36
N VAL A 67 26.10 9.05 23.77
CA VAL A 67 27.19 9.62 22.96
C VAL A 67 27.94 10.63 23.80
#